data_AF-A0A3N4H2W1-F1
#
_entry.id   AF-A0A3N4H2W1-F1
#
_cell.length_a   1.000
_cell.length_b   1.000
_cell.length_c   1.000
_cell.angle_alpha   90.00
_cell.angle_beta   90.00
_cell.angle_gamma   90.00
#
_symmetry.space_group_name_H-M   'P 1'
#
loop_
_entity.id
_entity.type
_entity.pdbx_description
1 polymer ?
#
loop_
_entity_poly.entity_id
_entity_poly.type
_entity_poly.pdbx_seq_one_letter_code
_entity_poly.pdbx_strand_id
1 'polypeptide(L)'
;MLNISEIIQTIKQLVEVRIQLIQDEISEQLSTVLARIFLLLLMATVSVMILLFASFSLAFYLSELMYSTYKGFLYVALIYLLIFVFIYFLKDAKSILDSFQKFLRNFIFRKRKEN
;
A
#
# COMPACT_ATOMS: atom_id res chain seq x y z
N MET A 1 -0.03 22.92 -57.52
CA MET A 1 1.16 22.10 -57.22
C MET A 1 1.04 21.67 -55.78
N LEU A 2 0.85 20.38 -55.50
CA LEU A 2 0.79 19.89 -54.12
C LEU A 2 2.16 20.13 -53.50
N ASN A 3 2.23 21.03 -52.52
CA ASN A 3 3.47 21.35 -51.85
C ASN A 3 3.82 20.13 -50.97
N ILE A 4 4.73 19.29 -51.45
CA ILE A 4 5.25 18.13 -50.70
C ILE A 4 5.72 18.56 -49.29
N SER A 5 6.17 19.81 -49.18
CA SER A 5 6.48 20.48 -47.92
C SER A 5 5.31 20.50 -46.92
N GLU A 6 4.07 20.79 -47.36
CA GLU A 6 2.88 20.85 -46.51
C GLU A 6 2.51 19.47 -45.96
N ILE A 7 2.61 18.43 -46.78
CA ILE A 7 2.33 17.04 -46.38
C ILE A 7 3.37 16.59 -45.34
N ILE A 8 4.64 16.88 -45.57
CA ILE A 8 5.72 16.58 -44.61
C ILE A 8 5.50 17.34 -43.29
N GLN A 9 5.08 18.60 -43.36
CA GLN A 9 4.83 19.44 -42.19
C GLN A 9 3.64 18.92 -41.37
N THR A 10 2.58 18.46 -42.04
CA THR A 10 1.40 17.85 -41.40
C THR A 10 1.76 16.53 -40.73
N ILE A 11 2.55 15.67 -41.39
CA ILE A 11 3.04 14.41 -40.81
C ILE A 11 3.92 14.69 -39.59
N LYS A 12 4.80 15.69 -39.67
CA LYS A 12 5.64 16.11 -38.55
C LYS A 12 4.81 16.57 -37.35
N GLN A 13 3.78 17.38 -37.57
CA GLN A 13 2.83 17.78 -36.52
C GLN A 13 2.09 16.58 -35.93
N LEU A 14 1.66 15.62 -36.74
CA LEU A 14 1.01 14.40 -36.25
C LEU A 14 1.95 13.59 -35.34
N VAL A 15 3.20 13.43 -35.72
CA VAL A 15 4.21 12.73 -34.90
C VAL A 15 4.49 13.49 -33.61
N GLU A 16 4.61 14.82 -33.68
CA GLU A 16 4.86 15.68 -32.54
C GLU A 16 3.69 15.63 -31.53
N VAL A 17 2.45 15.71 -31.99
CA VAL A 17 1.25 15.55 -31.17
C VAL A 17 1.19 14.16 -30.54
N ARG A 18 1.53 13.10 -31.27
CA ARG A 18 1.58 11.74 -30.72
C ARG A 18 2.60 11.60 -29.59
N ILE A 19 3.77 12.22 -29.74
CA ILE A 19 4.81 12.21 -28.69
C ILE A 19 4.35 12.98 -27.46
N GLN A 20 3.73 14.16 -27.64
CA GLN A 20 3.18 14.96 -26.54
C GLN A 20 2.10 14.19 -25.77
N LEU A 21 1.15 13.57 -26.49
CA LEU A 21 0.11 12.75 -25.88
C LEU A 21 0.68 11.60 -25.03
N ILE A 22 1.73 10.92 -25.51
CA ILE A 22 2.39 9.85 -24.76
C ILE A 22 3.09 10.42 -23.50
N GLN A 23 3.76 11.56 -23.62
CA GLN A 23 4.45 12.20 -22.50
C GLN A 23 3.46 12.65 -21.40
N ASP A 24 2.32 13.20 -21.81
CA ASP A 24 1.25 13.63 -20.92
C ASP A 24 0.59 12.42 -20.24
N GLU A 25 0.25 11.38 -21.01
CA GLU A 25 -0.34 10.15 -20.47
C GLU A 25 0.59 9.46 -19.46
N ILE A 26 1.89 9.39 -19.76
CA ILE A 26 2.88 8.85 -18.82
C ILE A 26 2.93 9.70 -17.54
N SER A 27 2.96 11.03 -17.67
CA SER A 27 3.04 11.93 -16.53
C SER A 27 1.80 11.85 -15.64
N GLU A 28 0.61 11.74 -16.23
CA GLU A 28 -0.65 11.57 -15.52
C GLU A 28 -0.75 10.21 -14.82
N GLN A 29 -0.38 9.13 -15.52
CA GLN A 29 -0.35 7.79 -14.94
C GLN A 29 0.66 7.70 -13.79
N LEU A 30 1.87 8.24 -13.96
CA LEU A 30 2.88 8.29 -12.92
C LEU A 30 2.41 9.10 -11.72
N SER A 31 1.85 10.29 -11.94
CA SER A 31 1.33 11.14 -10.86
C SER A 31 0.23 10.43 -10.06
N THR A 32 -0.67 9.72 -10.75
CA THR A 32 -1.75 8.96 -10.12
C THR A 32 -1.23 7.78 -9.31
N VAL A 33 -0.26 7.03 -9.86
CA VAL A 33 0.37 5.89 -9.18
C VAL A 33 1.16 6.36 -7.97
N LEU A 34 1.97 7.41 -8.11
CA LEU A 34 2.76 7.99 -7.03
C LEU A 34 1.87 8.51 -5.89
N ALA A 35 0.79 9.22 -6.21
CA ALA A 35 -0.18 9.68 -5.21
C ALA A 35 -0.80 8.51 -4.44
N ARG A 36 -1.14 7.41 -5.13
CA ARG A 36 -1.68 6.21 -4.50
C ARG A 36 -0.65 5.52 -3.61
N ILE A 37 0.60 5.37 -4.06
CA ILE A 37 1.69 4.80 -3.27
C ILE A 37 1.95 5.64 -2.04
N PHE A 38 2.00 6.96 -2.18
CA PHE A 38 2.20 7.88 -1.07
C PHE A 38 1.10 7.75 -0.02
N LEU A 39 -0.17 7.71 -0.45
CA LEU A 39 -1.30 7.53 0.46
C LEU A 39 -1.27 6.15 1.15
N LEU A 40 -0.92 5.10 0.42
CA LEU A 40 -0.77 3.75 0.97
C LEU A 40 0.36 3.68 2.00
N LEU A 41 1.50 4.33 1.72
CA LEU A 41 2.62 4.44 2.64
C LEU A 41 2.24 5.21 3.91
N LEU A 42 1.50 6.31 3.77
CA LEU A 42 1.00 7.09 4.89
C LEU A 42 0.09 6.23 5.78
N MET A 43 -0.88 5.53 5.18
CA MET A 43 -1.78 4.63 5.90
C MET A 43 -1.04 3.49 6.60
N ALA A 44 -0.06 2.88 5.92
CA ALA A 44 0.77 1.82 6.50
C ALA A 44 1.56 2.35 7.71
N THR A 45 2.15 3.54 7.58
CA THR A 45 2.94 4.18 8.65
C THR A 45 2.07 4.47 9.88
N VAL A 46 0.90 5.07 9.68
CA VAL A 46 -0.06 5.34 10.77
C VAL A 46 -0.55 4.04 11.41
N SER A 47 -0.81 3.00 10.62
CA SER A 47 -1.24 1.69 11.13
C SER A 47 -0.16 1.05 12.02
N VAL A 48 1.11 1.09 11.59
CA VAL A 48 2.24 0.60 12.38
C VAL A 48 2.38 1.40 13.68
N MET A 49 2.25 2.73 13.62
CA MET A 49 2.27 3.59 14.80
C MET A 49 1.17 3.23 15.80
N ILE A 50 -0.08 3.07 15.34
CA ILE A 50 -1.20 2.67 16.19
C ILE A 50 -0.90 1.33 16.87
N LEU A 51 -0.40 0.35 16.12
CA LEU A 51 -0.10 -0.98 16.64
C LEU A 51 1.03 -0.95 17.68
N LEU A 52 2.06 -0.14 17.44
CA LEU A 52 3.17 0.06 18.37
C LEU A 52 2.71 0.73 19.66
N PHE A 53 1.94 1.82 19.57
CA PHE A 53 1.38 2.50 20.75
C PHE A 53 0.39 1.62 21.53
N ALA A 54 -0.45 0.84 20.83
CA ALA A 54 -1.32 -0.13 21.47
C ALA A 54 -0.51 -1.18 22.23
N SER A 55 0.59 -1.66 21.65
CA SER A 55 1.49 -2.63 22.30
C SER A 55 2.17 -2.06 23.52
N PHE A 56 2.65 -0.81 23.44
CA PHE A 56 3.23 -0.13 24.60
C PHE A 56 2.20 0.11 25.68
N SER A 57 1.00 0.59 25.32
CA SER A 57 -0.10 0.77 26.27
C SER A 57 -0.44 -0.54 26.99
N LEU A 58 -0.50 -1.66 26.27
CA LEU A 58 -0.77 -2.98 26.85
C LEU A 58 0.39 -3.43 27.76
N ALA A 59 1.64 -3.22 27.36
CA ALA A 59 2.82 -3.54 28.17
C ALA A 59 2.84 -2.74 29.47
N PHE A 60 2.56 -1.44 29.39
CA PHE A 60 2.50 -0.56 30.56
C PHE A 60 1.33 -0.91 31.47
N TYR A 61 0.13 -1.16 30.92
CA TYR A 61 -1.04 -1.56 31.69
C TYR A 61 -0.81 -2.87 32.46
N LEU A 62 -0.20 -3.88 31.82
CA LEU A 62 0.16 -5.13 32.49
C LEU A 62 1.31 -4.95 33.49
N SER A 63 2.22 -4.01 33.25
CA SER A 63 3.31 -3.71 34.17
C SER A 63 2.84 -3.06 35.47
N GLU A 64 1.82 -2.19 35.38
CA GLU A 64 1.24 -1.46 36.51
C GLU A 64 0.43 -2.41 37.40
N LEU A 65 -0.35 -3.32 36.79
CA LEU A 65 -1.14 -4.33 37.52
C LEU A 65 -0.26 -5.32 38.31
N MET A 66 0.97 -5.58 37.84
CA MET A 66 1.90 -6.54 38.44
C MET A 66 2.98 -5.89 39.33
N TYR A 67 2.91 -4.56 39.54
CA TYR A 67 3.86 -3.77 40.32
C TYR A 67 5.35 -3.99 39.96
N SER A 68 5.63 -4.44 38.73
CA SER A 68 6.98 -4.74 38.28
C SER A 68 7.13 -4.70 36.76
N THR A 69 8.01 -3.80 36.29
CA THR A 69 8.19 -3.47 34.87
C THR A 69 8.57 -4.67 34.00
N TYR A 70 9.34 -5.63 34.53
CA TYR A 70 9.79 -6.79 33.76
C TYR A 70 8.64 -7.76 33.41
N LYS A 71 7.62 -7.87 34.28
CA LYS A 71 6.51 -8.81 34.07
C LYS A 71 5.58 -8.34 32.97
N GLY A 72 5.33 -7.03 32.87
CA GLY A 72 4.48 -6.45 31.82
C GLY A 72 5.00 -6.78 30.42
N PHE A 73 6.31 -6.61 30.18
CA PHE A 73 6.93 -6.98 28.92
C PHE A 73 6.94 -8.49 28.67
N LEU A 74 7.11 -9.31 29.72
CA LEU A 74 7.09 -10.78 29.59
C LEU A 74 5.71 -11.28 29.14
N TYR A 75 4.63 -10.73 29.69
CA TYR A 75 3.28 -11.09 29.24
C TYR A 75 2.98 -10.61 27.82
N VAL A 76 3.44 -9.42 27.44
CA VAL A 76 3.31 -8.95 26.05
C VAL A 76 4.10 -9.86 25.10
N ALA A 77 5.30 -10.29 25.48
CA ALA A 77 6.06 -11.29 24.71
C ALA A 77 5.31 -12.62 24.59
N LEU A 78 4.60 -13.05 25.63
CA LEU A 78 3.79 -14.27 25.63
C LEU A 78 2.57 -14.14 24.72
N ILE A 79 1.91 -12.97 24.72
CA ILE A 79 0.81 -12.64 23.79
C ILE A 79 1.32 -12.66 22.34
N TYR A 80 2.47 -12.04 22.08
CA TYR A 80 3.08 -12.06 20.75
C TYR A 80 3.48 -13.46 20.30
N LEU A 81 3.99 -14.29 21.21
CA LEU A 81 4.29 -15.69 20.95
C LEU A 81 3.01 -16.48 20.64
N LEU A 82 1.92 -16.22 21.35
CA LEU A 82 0.62 -16.86 21.11
C LEU A 82 0.03 -16.44 19.75
N ILE A 83 0.12 -15.15 19.39
CA ILE A 83 -0.23 -14.66 18.04
C ILE A 83 0.65 -15.33 16.98
N PHE A 84 1.95 -15.47 17.21
CA PHE A 84 2.87 -16.13 16.29
C PHE A 84 2.50 -17.60 16.06
N VAL A 85 2.20 -18.34 17.13
CA VAL A 85 1.72 -19.73 17.04
C VAL A 85 0.40 -19.79 16.28
N PHE A 86 -0.53 -18.87 16.57
CA PHE A 86 -1.81 -18.80 15.86
C PHE A 86 -1.60 -18.56 14.35
N ILE A 87 -0.73 -17.63 13.98
CA ILE A 87 -0.34 -17.37 12.59
C ILE A 87 0.33 -18.60 11.97
N TYR A 88 1.18 -19.32 12.72
CA TYR A 88 1.84 -20.53 12.25
C TYR A 88 0.85 -21.64 11.88
N PHE A 89 -0.22 -21.82 12.67
CA PHE A 89 -1.30 -22.75 12.33
C PHE A 89 -2.15 -22.24 11.15
N LEU A 90 -2.38 -20.93 11.06
CA LEU A 90 -3.16 -20.31 10.00
C LEU A 90 -2.42 -20.26 8.65
N LYS A 91 -1.08 -20.35 8.65
CA LYS A 91 -0.24 -20.39 7.44
C LYS A 91 -0.66 -21.51 6.47
N ASP A 92 -1.06 -22.66 6.99
CA ASP A 92 -1.44 -23.81 6.16
C ASP A 92 -2.88 -23.71 5.64
N ALA A 93 -3.68 -22.78 6.17
CA ALA A 93 -5.00 -22.48 5.65
C ALA A 93 -4.87 -21.60 4.39
N LYS A 94 -4.85 -22.25 3.21
CA LYS A 94 -4.91 -21.59 1.88
C LYS A 94 -5.93 -20.45 1.79
N SER A 95 -7.05 -20.57 2.52
CA SER A 95 -8.11 -19.57 2.60
C SER A 95 -7.63 -18.20 3.10
N ILE A 96 -6.62 -18.13 3.96
CA ILE A 96 -6.08 -16.88 4.49
C ILE A 96 -5.13 -16.24 3.50
N LEU A 97 -4.29 -17.04 2.84
CA LEU A 97 -3.40 -16.56 1.79
C LEU A 97 -4.19 -15.93 0.64
N ASP A 98 -5.26 -16.61 0.20
CA ASP A 98 -6.16 -16.12 -0.84
C ASP A 98 -6.96 -14.89 -0.38
N SER A 99 -7.39 -14.84 0.88
CA SER A 99 -8.09 -13.68 1.44
C SER A 99 -7.18 -12.47 1.58
N PHE A 100 -5.91 -12.68 1.94
CA PHE A 100 -4.91 -11.62 2.03
C PHE A 100 -4.55 -11.10 0.63
N GLN A 101 -4.37 -11.99 -0.35
CA GLN A 101 -4.19 -11.61 -1.76
C GLN A 101 -5.40 -10.83 -2.29
N LYS A 102 -6.63 -11.27 -1.99
CA LYS A 102 -7.86 -10.56 -2.36
C LYS A 102 -7.97 -9.21 -1.67
N PHE A 103 -7.59 -9.09 -0.39
CA PHE A 103 -7.57 -7.83 0.35
C PHE A 103 -6.56 -6.85 -0.25
N LEU A 104 -5.32 -7.30 -0.52
CA LEU A 104 -4.29 -6.47 -1.15
C LEU A 104 -4.71 -6.03 -2.55
N ARG A 105 -5.25 -6.96 -3.35
CA ARG A 105 -5.73 -6.63 -4.70
C ARG A 105 -6.89 -5.64 -4.65
N ASN A 106 -7.85 -5.82 -3.75
CA ASN A 106 -8.97 -4.89 -3.59
C ASN A 106 -8.53 -3.54 -3.02
N PHE A 107 -7.53 -3.48 -2.15
CA PHE A 107 -7.01 -2.24 -1.59
C PHE A 107 -6.20 -1.44 -2.62
N ILE A 108 -5.37 -2.12 -3.41
CA ILE A 108 -4.53 -1.48 -4.45
C ILE A 108 -5.34 -1.11 -5.70
N PHE A 109 -6.36 -1.89 -6.08
CA PHE A 109 -7.12 -1.68 -7.34
C PHE A 109 -8.52 -1.08 -7.15
N ARG A 110 -8.89 -0.60 -5.96
CA ARG A 110 -10.28 -0.16 -5.66
C ARG A 110 -10.86 0.97 -6.52
N LYS A 111 -10.08 1.60 -7.41
CA LYS A 111 -10.53 2.77 -8.18
C LYS A 111 -10.45 2.60 -9.71
N ARG A 112 -10.98 1.48 -10.23
CA ARG A 112 -11.35 1.36 -11.66
C ARG A 112 -12.79 0.87 -11.83
N LYS A 113 -13.69 1.40 -11.00
CA LYS A 113 -15.13 1.25 -11.16
C LYS A 113 -15.82 2.50 -10.62
N GLU A 114 -15.58 3.61 -11.29
CA GLU A 114 -16.48 4.76 -11.28
C GLU A 114 -16.71 5.12 -12.74
N ASN A 115 -18.00 5.29 -13.05
CA ASN A 115 -18.61 5.25 -14.38
C ASN A 115 -18.15 6.37 -15.30
#